data_AF-A0A2W7R4C5-F1
#
_entry.id   AF-A0A2W7R4C5-F1
#
_cell.length_a   1.000
_cell.length_b   1.000
_cell.length_c   1.000
_cell.angle_alpha   90.00
_cell.angle_beta   90.00
_cell.angle_gamma   90.00
#
_symmetry.space_group_name_H-M   'P 1'
#
loop_
_entity.id
_entity.type
_entity.pdbx_description
1 polymer ?
#
loop_
_entity_poly.entity_id
_entity_poly.type
_entity_poly.pdbx_seq_one_letter_code
_entity_poly.pdbx_strand_id
1 'polypeptide(L)' 'MNIIRSWREQKVMLKQRFTILRDLDFEFKAGQREKMLDTLSLKLKKTRAELELIFAELQTY' A
#
# COMPACT_ATOMS: atom_id res chain seq x y z
N MET A 1 21.78 5.73 5.42
CA MET A 1 20.70 6.15 6.34
C MET A 1 19.45 5.47 5.83
N ASN A 2 18.88 4.48 6.53
CA ASN A 2 17.64 3.85 6.08
C ASN A 2 16.50 4.83 6.39
N ILE A 3 16.15 5.70 5.44
CA ILE A 3 15.03 6.62 5.63
C ILE A 3 13.76 5.81 5.47
N ILE A 4 13.15 5.42 6.59
CA ILE A 4 11.87 4.71 6.58
C ILE A 4 10.76 5.72 6.29
N ARG A 5 10.20 5.68 5.09
CA ARG A 5 9.03 6.51 4.74
C ARG A 5 7.83 6.17 5.61
N SER A 6 7.12 7.21 6.04
CA SER A 6 5.88 7.05 6.79
C SER A 6 4.80 6.37 5.94
N TRP A 7 3.83 5.74 6.60
CA TRP A 7 2.66 5.16 5.93
C TRP A 7 1.91 6.20 5.07
N ARG A 8 1.87 7.46 5.52
CA ARG A 8 1.23 8.55 4.77
C ARG A 8 1.92 8.80 3.43
N GLU A 9 3.25 8.81 3.42
CA GLU A 9 4.04 8.96 2.19
C GLU A 9 3.89 7.75 1.26
N GLN A 10 3.97 6.53 1.81
CA GLN A 10 3.76 5.31 1.02
C GLN A 10 2.38 5.29 0.34
N LYS A 11 1.32 5.74 1.03
CA LYS A 11 -0.02 5.90 0.43
C LYS A 11 -0.04 6.90 -0.73
N VAL A 12 0.63 8.04 -0.59
CA VAL A 12 0.72 9.03 -1.67
C VAL A 12 1.41 8.43 -2.89
N MET A 13 2.53 7.74 -2.70
CA MET A 13 3.28 7.09 -3.79
C MET A 13 2.48 5.96 -4.45
N LEU A 14 1.75 5.16 -3.66
CA LEU A 14 0.84 4.13 -4.19
C LEU A 14 -0.25 4.74 -5.07
N LYS A 15 -0.88 5.84 -4.65
CA LYS A 15 -1.90 6.53 -5.46
C LYS A 15 -1.32 7.16 -6.73
N GLN A 16 -0.07 7.62 -6.69
CA GLN A 16 0.64 8.11 -7.88
C GLN A 16 0.95 6.97 -8.86
N ARG A 17 1.39 5.81 -8.36
CA ARG A 17 1.72 4.64 -9.18
C ARG A 17 0.48 3.93 -9.73
N PHE A 18 -0.61 3.92 -8.96
CA PHE A 18 -1.87 3.25 -9.30
C PHE A 18 -3.03 4.23 -9.14
N THR A 19 -3.38 4.91 -10.24
CA THR A 19 -4.44 5.92 -10.28
C THR A 19 -5.85 5.38 -9.96
N ILE A 20 -6.02 4.06 -9.96
CA ILE A 20 -7.27 3.40 -9.52
C ILE A 20 -7.46 3.42 -8.00
N LEU A 21 -6.39 3.65 -7.23
CA LEU A 21 -6.43 3.73 -5.77
C LEU A 21 -6.93 5.10 -5.31
N ARG A 22 -7.81 5.07 -4.32
CA ARG A 22 -8.45 6.22 -3.69
C ARG A 22 -8.25 6.13 -2.18
N ASP A 23 -8.46 7.24 -1.48
CA ASP A 23 -8.26 7.27 -0.02
C ASP A 23 -9.09 6.23 0.73
N LEU A 24 -10.33 5.98 0.28
CA LEU A 24 -11.23 4.94 0.80
C LEU A 24 -10.62 3.53 0.76
N ASP A 25 -9.73 3.22 -0.19
CA ASP A 25 -9.09 1.91 -0.27
C ASP A 25 -8.06 1.70 0.85
N PHE A 26 -7.69 2.77 1.56
CA PHE A 26 -6.77 2.75 2.70
C PHE A 26 -7.47 3.03 4.04
N GLU A 27 -8.80 3.17 4.05
CA GLU A 27 -9.59 3.33 5.26
C GLU A 27 -9.94 1.96 5.84
N PHE A 28 -9.46 1.69 7.06
CA PHE A 28 -9.75 0.46 7.77
C PHE A 28 -9.82 0.71 9.28
N LYS A 29 -10.66 -0.06 9.97
CA LYS A 29 -10.72 -0.03 11.43
C LYS A 29 -9.44 -0.63 12.00
N ALA A 30 -9.05 -0.22 13.22
CA ALA A 30 -7.95 -0.84 13.93
C ALA A 30 -8.10 -2.38 13.95
N GLY A 31 -7.03 -3.10 13.59
CA GLY A 31 -7.05 -4.56 13.45
C GLY A 31 -7.48 -5.10 12.08
N GLN A 32 -7.97 -4.26 11.16
CA GLN A 32 -8.41 -4.69 9.81
C GLN A 32 -7.37 -4.45 8.70
N ARG A 33 -6.10 -4.25 9.08
CA ARG A 33 -5.02 -3.98 8.12
C ARG A 33 -4.88 -5.09 7.08
N GLU A 34 -4.92 -6.35 7.51
CA GLU A 34 -4.80 -7.50 6.60
C GLU A 34 -5.91 -7.52 5.54
N LYS A 35 -7.16 -7.28 5.96
CA LYS A 35 -8.31 -7.22 5.05
C LYS A 35 -8.18 -6.07 4.03
N MET A 36 -7.65 -4.93 4.45
CA MET A 36 -7.34 -3.82 3.54
C MET A 36 -6.28 -4.22 2.53
N LEU A 37 -5.22 -4.90 2.96
CA LEU A 37 -4.16 -5.38 2.07
C LEU A 37 -4.67 -6.42 1.06
N ASP A 38 -5.55 -7.34 1.47
CA ASP A 38 -6.20 -8.28 0.55
C ASP A 38 -7.06 -7.54 -0.49
N THR A 39 -7.78 -6.50 -0.06
CA THR A 39 -8.59 -5.67 -0.97
C THR A 39 -7.70 -4.93 -1.98
N LEU A 40 -6.56 -4.39 -1.54
CA LEU A 40 -5.58 -3.78 -2.43
C LEU A 40 -5.00 -4.79 -3.43
N SER A 41 -4.61 -5.99 -2.97
CA SER A 41 -4.13 -7.07 -3.83
C SER A 41 -5.15 -7.42 -4.93
N LEU A 42 -6.41 -7.60 -4.56
CA LEU A 42 -7.49 -7.88 -5.52
C LEU A 42 -7.68 -6.73 -6.51
N LYS A 43 -7.73 -5.49 -6.03
CA LYS A 43 -7.97 -4.31 -6.87
C LYS A 43 -6.83 -4.05 -7.85
N LEU A 44 -5.60 -4.28 -7.43
CA LEU A 44 -4.40 -4.12 -8.25
C LEU A 44 -4.13 -5.36 -9.13
N LYS A 45 -4.89 -6.45 -8.97
CA LYS A 45 -4.65 -7.75 -9.60
C LYS A 45 -3.22 -8.24 -9.33
N LYS A 46 -2.79 -8.13 -8.07
CA LYS A 46 -1.46 -8.51 -7.58
C LYS A 46 -1.58 -9.53 -6.48
N THR A 47 -0.63 -10.46 -6.46
CA THR A 47 -0.46 -11.38 -5.34
C THR A 47 -0.05 -10.63 -4.07
N ARG A 48 -0.22 -11.25 -2.91
CA ARG A 48 0.23 -10.69 -1.63
C ARG A 48 1.74 -10.40 -1.64
N ALA A 49 2.52 -11.29 -2.22
CA ALA A 49 3.98 -11.14 -2.34
C ALA A 49 4.38 -9.94 -3.23
N GLU A 50 3.73 -9.77 -4.38
CA GLU A 50 3.97 -8.59 -5.23
C GLU A 50 3.58 -7.29 -4.52
N LEU A 51 2.47 -7.29 -3.77
CA LEU A 51 2.05 -6.13 -3.00
C LEU A 51 3.07 -5.77 -1.90
N GLU A 52 3.58 -6.75 -1.16
CA GLU A 52 4.63 -6.54 -0.16
C GLU A 52 5.95 -6.05 -0.79
N LEU A 53 6.32 -6.55 -1.96
CA LEU A 53 7.49 -6.05 -2.71
C LEU A 53 7.33 -4.58 -3.10
N ILE A 54 6.13 -4.17 -3.53
CA ILE A 54 5.83 -2.76 -3.81
C ILE A 54 5.98 -1.92 -2.53
N PHE A 55 5.47 -2.38 -1.39
CA PHE A 55 5.63 -1.66 -0.12
C PHE A 55 7.10 -1.55 0.29
N ALA A 56 7.87 -2.64 0.15
CA ALA A 56 9.31 -2.63 0.43
C ALA A 56 10.07 -1.65 -0.47
N GLU A 57 9.76 -1.63 -1.77
CA GLU A 57 10.31 -0.68 -2.74
C GLU A 57 10.03 0.77 -2.31
N LEU A 58 8.78 1.06 -1.93
CA LEU A 58 8.35 2.39 -1.49
C LEU A 58 8.95 2.80 -0.13
N GLN A 59 9.32 1.84 0.71
CA GLN A 59 9.89 2.10 2.02
C GLN A 59 11.37 2.47 1.98
N THR A 60 12.07 2.13 0.90
CA THR A 60 13.54 2.26 0.81
C THR A 60 13.91 3.47 -0.03
N TYR A 61 14.74 4.38 0.51
CA TYR A 61 15.52 5.40 -0.21
C TYR A 61 16.70 5.84 0.67
#